data_AF-A0A7Y4QD18-F1
#
_entry.id   AF-A0A7Y4QD18-F1
#
_cell.length_a   1.000
_cell.length_b   1.000
_cell.length_c   1.000
_cell.angle_alpha   90.00
_cell.angle_beta   90.00
_cell.angle_gamma   90.00
#
_symmetry.space_group_name_H-M   'P 1'
#
loop_
_entity.id
_entity.type
_entity.pdbx_description
1 polymer ?
#
loop_
_entity_poly.entity_id
_entity_poly.type
_entity_poly.pdbx_seq_one_letter_code
_entity_poly.pdbx_strand_id
1 'polypeptide(L)'
;MGIRSILAKPFAAYIAKQTAEWSSQPVQYQQNVFNYLIKEGKKSLFGKDHGFADIRSHSDFIRQVPIRDYEALKPYVEKVLHGESDILWKGKPEYFAKTSGTTSGTKYIPITKESVPNHINSARNALLSYIHETGNASFLEGGLIFLSGSPVLDEKAGIKTGRLSGIVNHHVPQYLRSNQKPSYETNCIEDWEEKLEKIIDETIHVGMSLISGIPPWAQMYFDRIQARTGKKIKDVFPNFSMFVYGGVNFEPYRAKLFETIGKKIDSIETYPASEGFIAYQDSQHAEGLLLLLNTGIFFEFVPTEEYFNEKPSRLSIEEVEIGKNYAVIINNNAGLWGYSIGDTIKFVSKNPYRIVVTGRIKHFISAFGEHVIGEEVEKAMKFTMQKFPEVELVEFTVAPNVAPAEGMPHHEWLIEFANKPSNIEGFRNELDSQLRQLNVYYDDLISGNILSVLKISSLRKNGFIDYMKSQGKLGGQNKVPRLSNDRKIADAMQPLIH
;
A
#
# COMPACT_ATOMS: atom_id res chain seq x y z
N MET A 1 22.41 27.30 7.47
CA MET A 1 21.94 26.21 6.58
C MET A 1 23.10 25.25 6.42
N GLY A 2 22.88 23.94 6.56
CA GLY A 2 23.95 22.96 6.39
C GLY A 2 24.27 22.67 4.93
N ILE A 3 25.38 21.98 4.70
CA ILE A 3 25.93 21.68 3.36
C ILE A 3 24.92 20.84 2.55
N ARG A 4 24.17 19.95 3.21
CA ARG A 4 23.18 19.08 2.57
C ARG A 4 22.02 19.89 1.99
N SER A 5 21.48 20.83 2.76
CA SER A 5 20.43 21.75 2.31
C SER A 5 20.84 22.59 1.12
N ILE A 6 22.11 23.05 1.08
CA ILE A 6 22.63 23.87 0.00
C ILE A 6 22.78 23.05 -1.29
N LEU A 7 23.37 21.86 -1.19
CA LEU A 7 23.56 20.97 -2.35
C LEU A 7 22.26 20.35 -2.88
N ALA A 8 21.25 20.20 -2.02
CA ALA A 8 19.96 19.65 -2.41
C ALA A 8 19.18 20.56 -3.37
N LYS A 9 19.30 21.90 -3.25
CA LYS A 9 18.51 22.84 -4.06
C LYS A 9 18.83 22.81 -5.56
N PRO A 10 20.10 22.86 -6.02
CA PRO A 10 20.43 22.70 -7.43
C PRO A 10 19.98 21.34 -7.98
N PHE A 11 20.15 20.27 -7.20
CA PHE A 11 19.73 18.95 -7.62
C PHE A 11 18.20 18.85 -7.71
N ALA A 12 17.48 19.45 -6.77
CA ALA A 12 16.03 19.57 -6.81
C ALA A 12 15.55 20.31 -8.06
N ALA A 13 16.18 21.44 -8.42
CA ALA A 13 15.87 22.15 -9.65
C ALA A 13 16.13 21.32 -10.92
N TYR A 14 17.23 20.55 -10.95
CA TYR A 14 17.53 19.65 -12.06
C TYR A 14 16.49 18.53 -12.20
N ILE A 15 16.10 17.90 -11.08
CA ILE A 15 15.05 16.88 -11.07
C ILE A 15 13.70 17.48 -11.47
N ALA A 16 13.34 18.65 -10.96
CA ALA A 16 12.10 19.33 -11.33
C ALA A 16 12.05 19.66 -12.83
N LYS A 17 13.18 20.07 -13.43
CA LYS A 17 13.28 20.28 -14.88
C LYS A 17 13.03 18.99 -15.66
N GLN A 18 13.68 17.89 -15.29
CA GLN A 18 13.41 16.59 -15.91
C GLN A 18 11.95 16.18 -15.76
N THR A 19 11.37 16.39 -14.57
CA THR A 19 9.96 16.11 -14.31
C THR A 19 9.04 16.90 -15.22
N ALA A 20 9.28 18.21 -15.37
CA ALA A 20 8.53 19.05 -16.29
C ALA A 20 8.66 18.59 -17.75
N GLU A 21 9.86 18.21 -18.18
CA GLU A 21 10.13 17.71 -19.54
C GLU A 21 9.27 16.49 -19.86
N TRP A 22 9.33 15.42 -19.05
CA TRP A 22 8.58 14.20 -19.36
C TRP A 22 7.08 14.32 -19.08
N SER A 23 6.68 15.04 -18.03
CA SER A 23 5.27 15.17 -17.65
C SER A 23 4.47 16.08 -18.60
N SER A 24 5.17 16.92 -19.39
CA SER A 24 4.58 17.69 -20.49
C SER A 24 4.31 16.85 -21.75
N GLN A 25 4.92 15.67 -21.88
CA GLN A 25 4.77 14.76 -23.02
C GLN A 25 4.41 13.32 -22.59
N PRO A 26 3.39 13.13 -21.75
CA PRO A 26 3.14 11.87 -21.03
C PRO A 26 2.87 10.69 -21.96
N VAL A 27 2.10 10.91 -23.04
CA VAL A 27 1.76 9.88 -24.04
C VAL A 27 3.01 9.38 -24.76
N GLN A 28 3.88 10.30 -25.19
CA GLN A 28 5.12 9.95 -25.87
C GLN A 28 6.06 9.14 -24.95
N TYR A 29 6.18 9.53 -23.68
CA TYR A 29 7.01 8.80 -22.73
C TYR A 29 6.44 7.41 -22.41
N GLN A 30 5.12 7.24 -22.29
CA GLN A 30 4.52 5.91 -22.17
C GLN A 30 4.75 5.05 -23.41
N GLN A 31 4.65 5.61 -24.62
CA GLN A 31 4.97 4.87 -25.84
C GLN A 31 6.44 4.44 -25.89
N ASN A 32 7.36 5.29 -25.44
CA ASN A 32 8.78 4.96 -25.34
C ASN A 32 9.02 3.80 -24.36
N VAL A 33 8.38 3.84 -23.19
CA VAL A 33 8.44 2.76 -22.19
C VAL A 33 7.86 1.48 -22.78
N PHE A 34 6.68 1.52 -23.40
CA PHE A 34 6.06 0.36 -24.06
C PHE A 34 7.01 -0.28 -25.08
N ASN A 35 7.57 0.52 -26.00
CA ASN A 35 8.50 0.03 -27.02
C ASN A 35 9.74 -0.63 -26.41
N TYR A 36 10.29 -0.04 -25.35
CA TYR A 36 11.41 -0.62 -24.60
C TYR A 36 11.03 -1.96 -23.97
N LEU A 37 9.87 -2.02 -23.30
CA LEU A 37 9.39 -3.21 -22.63
C LEU A 37 9.16 -4.37 -23.60
N ILE A 38 8.49 -4.13 -24.74
CA ILE A 38 8.27 -5.16 -25.76
C ILE A 38 9.60 -5.64 -26.36
N LYS A 39 10.51 -4.69 -26.67
CA LYS A 39 11.82 -5.01 -27.28
C LYS A 39 12.68 -5.90 -26.39
N GLU A 40 12.73 -5.64 -25.08
CA GLU A 40 13.54 -6.41 -24.15
C GLU A 40 12.80 -7.68 -23.69
N GLY A 41 11.49 -7.56 -23.42
CA GLY A 41 10.63 -8.65 -22.95
C GLY A 41 10.50 -9.80 -23.94
N LYS A 42 10.60 -9.56 -25.26
CA LYS A 42 10.53 -10.63 -26.27
C LYS A 42 11.57 -11.74 -26.13
N LYS A 43 12.64 -11.51 -25.36
CA LYS A 43 13.70 -12.49 -25.12
C LYS A 43 13.35 -13.47 -24.00
N SER A 44 12.40 -13.12 -23.12
CA SER A 44 12.01 -13.95 -21.99
C SER A 44 11.10 -15.11 -22.43
N LEU A 45 10.97 -16.13 -21.59
CA LEU A 45 10.03 -17.24 -21.79
C LEU A 45 8.61 -16.70 -21.95
N PHE A 46 8.17 -15.82 -21.04
CA PHE A 46 6.86 -15.20 -21.13
C PHE A 46 6.65 -14.47 -22.46
N GLY A 47 7.65 -13.70 -22.92
CA GLY A 47 7.57 -13.00 -24.20
C GLY A 47 7.47 -13.93 -25.40
N LYS A 48 8.09 -15.11 -25.36
CA LYS A 48 7.97 -16.15 -26.38
C LYS A 48 6.58 -16.80 -26.37
N ASP A 49 6.09 -17.17 -25.19
CA ASP A 49 4.78 -17.80 -25.01
C ASP A 49 3.63 -16.89 -25.48
N HIS A 50 3.83 -15.58 -25.39
CA HIS A 50 2.83 -14.56 -25.75
C HIS A 50 3.17 -13.81 -27.03
N GLY A 51 4.07 -14.30 -27.90
CA GLY A 51 4.23 -13.73 -29.24
C GLY A 51 4.78 -12.30 -29.33
N PHE A 52 5.57 -11.83 -28.35
CA PHE A 52 6.05 -10.44 -28.30
C PHE A 52 6.82 -9.98 -29.55
N ALA A 53 7.36 -10.92 -30.34
CA ALA A 53 7.99 -10.64 -31.63
C ALA A 53 7.05 -9.95 -32.63
N ASP A 54 5.73 -10.17 -32.52
CA ASP A 54 4.71 -9.69 -33.45
C ASP A 54 3.95 -8.46 -32.94
N ILE A 55 4.22 -8.02 -31.71
CA ILE A 55 3.58 -6.84 -31.11
C ILE A 55 4.17 -5.56 -31.74
N ARG A 56 3.32 -4.75 -32.36
CA ARG A 56 3.68 -3.44 -32.96
C ARG A 56 2.86 -2.29 -32.40
N SER A 57 1.73 -2.58 -31.78
CA SER A 57 0.82 -1.63 -31.18
C SER A 57 0.30 -2.10 -29.83
N HIS A 58 -0.27 -1.18 -29.05
CA HIS A 58 -0.98 -1.50 -27.81
C HIS A 58 -2.15 -2.46 -28.06
N SER A 59 -2.86 -2.32 -29.19
CA SER A 59 -3.92 -3.24 -29.57
C SER A 59 -3.41 -4.67 -29.84
N ASP A 60 -2.23 -4.84 -30.42
CA ASP A 60 -1.61 -6.16 -30.58
C ASP A 60 -1.28 -6.77 -29.21
N PHE A 61 -0.75 -5.94 -28.31
CA PHE A 61 -0.40 -6.35 -26.95
C PHE A 61 -1.61 -6.85 -26.17
N ILE A 62 -2.73 -6.12 -26.18
CA ILE A 62 -3.96 -6.54 -25.49
C ILE A 62 -4.47 -7.89 -26.01
N ARG A 63 -4.35 -8.17 -27.32
CA ARG A 63 -4.78 -9.45 -27.90
C ARG A 63 -3.93 -10.64 -27.46
N GLN A 64 -2.65 -10.40 -27.17
CA GLN A 64 -1.69 -11.46 -26.85
C GLN A 64 -1.51 -11.64 -25.34
N VAL A 65 -1.65 -10.58 -24.54
CA VAL A 65 -1.39 -10.60 -23.10
C VAL A 65 -2.68 -10.31 -22.35
N PRO A 66 -3.34 -11.30 -21.72
CA PRO A 66 -4.53 -11.06 -20.90
C PRO A 66 -4.19 -10.34 -19.59
N ILE A 67 -5.21 -9.76 -18.95
CA ILE A 67 -5.08 -9.26 -17.58
C ILE A 67 -4.89 -10.46 -16.65
N ARG A 68 -3.97 -10.33 -15.69
CA ARG A 68 -3.59 -11.37 -14.74
C ARG A 68 -3.49 -10.81 -13.33
N ASP A 69 -3.85 -11.62 -12.35
CA ASP A 69 -3.40 -11.43 -10.99
C ASP A 69 -2.18 -12.32 -10.69
N TYR A 70 -1.74 -12.34 -9.43
CA TYR A 70 -0.58 -13.11 -9.04
C TYR A 70 -0.72 -14.60 -9.32
N GLU A 71 -1.89 -15.19 -9.10
CA GLU A 71 -2.09 -16.63 -9.28
C GLU A 71 -1.91 -17.03 -10.74
N ALA A 72 -2.36 -16.18 -11.67
CA ALA A 72 -2.16 -16.41 -13.10
C ALA A 72 -0.69 -16.26 -13.55
N LEU A 73 0.14 -15.48 -12.83
CA LEU A 73 1.59 -15.38 -13.10
C LEU A 73 2.43 -16.37 -12.30
N LYS A 74 1.86 -17.00 -11.26
CA LYS A 74 2.55 -17.90 -10.34
C LYS A 74 3.37 -19.00 -11.04
N PRO A 75 2.89 -19.66 -12.11
CA PRO A 75 3.71 -20.68 -12.80
C PRO A 75 5.04 -20.15 -13.33
N TYR A 76 5.10 -18.89 -13.78
CA TYR A 76 6.34 -18.24 -14.19
C TYR A 76 7.18 -17.80 -12.99
N VAL A 77 6.54 -17.25 -11.95
CA VAL A 77 7.23 -16.83 -10.72
C VAL A 77 7.91 -18.04 -10.06
N GLU A 78 7.26 -19.19 -10.03
CA GLU A 78 7.82 -20.44 -9.48
C GLU A 78 9.08 -20.87 -10.22
N LYS A 79 9.14 -20.76 -11.54
CA LYS A 79 10.38 -21.04 -12.30
C LYS A 79 11.53 -20.14 -11.87
N VAL A 80 11.26 -18.84 -11.68
CA VAL A 80 12.27 -17.90 -11.16
C VAL A 80 12.68 -18.26 -9.74
N LEU A 81 11.73 -18.68 -8.88
CA LEU A 81 12.01 -19.13 -7.52
C LEU A 81 12.84 -20.43 -7.47
N HIS A 82 12.80 -21.25 -8.52
CA HIS A 82 13.71 -22.40 -8.70
C HIS A 82 15.06 -22.01 -9.31
N GLY A 83 15.30 -20.72 -9.54
CA GLY A 83 16.58 -20.19 -10.02
C GLY A 83 16.73 -20.23 -11.54
N GLU A 84 15.67 -20.43 -12.31
CA GLU A 84 15.69 -20.25 -13.77
C GLU A 84 15.84 -18.76 -14.13
N SER A 85 16.61 -18.45 -15.18
CA SER A 85 16.76 -17.07 -15.70
C SER A 85 15.88 -16.86 -16.93
N ASP A 86 15.69 -15.58 -17.31
CA ASP A 86 15.02 -15.19 -18.56
C ASP A 86 13.56 -15.66 -18.66
N ILE A 87 12.86 -15.78 -17.52
CA ILE A 87 11.47 -16.27 -17.47
C ILE A 87 10.46 -15.14 -17.72
N LEU A 88 10.32 -14.23 -16.76
CA LEU A 88 9.38 -13.09 -16.83
C LEU A 88 10.04 -11.85 -17.46
N TRP A 89 11.33 -11.67 -17.18
CA TRP A 89 12.20 -10.63 -17.70
C TRP A 89 13.58 -11.23 -17.96
N LYS A 90 14.46 -10.50 -18.67
CA LYS A 90 15.83 -10.97 -18.93
C LYS A 90 16.63 -11.13 -17.63
N GLY A 91 17.48 -12.15 -17.59
CA GLY A 91 18.30 -12.48 -16.43
C GLY A 91 17.49 -12.98 -15.23
N LYS A 92 18.09 -12.86 -14.04
CA LYS A 92 17.44 -13.12 -12.74
C LYS A 92 17.11 -11.80 -12.06
N PRO A 93 16.03 -11.71 -11.27
CA PRO A 93 15.77 -10.53 -10.46
C PRO A 93 16.88 -10.38 -9.39
N GLU A 94 17.14 -9.14 -8.98
CA GLU A 94 18.08 -8.83 -7.90
C GLU A 94 17.45 -9.15 -6.53
N TYR A 95 16.13 -8.92 -6.42
CA TYR A 95 15.37 -9.21 -5.22
C TYR A 95 14.01 -9.86 -5.50
N PHE A 96 13.47 -10.50 -4.47
CA PHE A 96 12.05 -10.75 -4.33
C PHE A 96 11.47 -9.94 -3.17
N ALA A 97 10.50 -9.08 -3.47
CA ALA A 97 9.65 -8.49 -2.45
C ALA A 97 8.58 -9.51 -2.02
N LYS A 98 8.61 -9.90 -0.74
CA LYS A 98 7.56 -10.70 -0.11
C LYS A 98 6.38 -9.79 0.22
N THR A 99 5.18 -10.18 -0.18
CA THR A 99 3.93 -9.54 0.25
C THR A 99 2.98 -10.56 0.86
N SER A 100 2.05 -10.09 1.71
CA SER A 100 0.93 -10.95 2.13
C SER A 100 0.24 -11.46 0.87
N GLY A 101 0.12 -12.78 0.83
CA GLY A 101 -0.48 -13.42 -0.31
C GLY A 101 -1.92 -13.76 -0.05
N THR A 102 -2.63 -13.90 -1.16
CA THR A 102 -3.98 -14.41 -1.27
C THR A 102 -4.05 -15.86 -0.79
N THR A 103 -5.21 -16.46 -1.03
CA THR A 103 -5.57 -17.88 -0.97
C THR A 103 -4.48 -18.97 -1.03
N SER A 104 -3.35 -18.71 -1.70
CA SER A 104 -2.30 -19.69 -2.03
C SER A 104 -0.96 -19.50 -1.30
N GLY A 105 -0.89 -18.60 -0.30
CA GLY A 105 0.31 -18.32 0.50
C GLY A 105 1.13 -17.13 -0.02
N THR A 106 2.32 -16.90 0.55
CA THR A 106 3.16 -15.69 0.31
C THR A 106 3.42 -15.41 -1.17
N LYS A 107 3.22 -14.15 -1.58
CA LYS A 107 3.54 -13.68 -2.93
C LYS A 107 5.00 -13.23 -3.00
N TYR A 108 5.68 -13.57 -4.09
CA TYR A 108 7.06 -13.19 -4.38
C TYR A 108 7.07 -12.31 -5.63
N ILE A 109 7.17 -11.00 -5.43
CA ILE A 109 7.20 -10.02 -6.52
C ILE A 109 8.66 -9.79 -6.94
N PRO A 110 9.04 -10.07 -8.20
CA PRO A 110 10.40 -9.85 -8.67
C PRO A 110 10.74 -8.35 -8.71
N ILE A 111 11.96 -8.02 -8.32
CA ILE A 111 12.57 -6.69 -8.51
C ILE A 111 13.89 -6.91 -9.26
N THR A 112 13.95 -6.44 -10.50
CA THR A 112 15.12 -6.57 -11.37
C THR A 112 16.08 -5.41 -11.15
N LYS A 113 17.31 -5.57 -11.64
CA LYS A 113 18.30 -4.48 -11.62
C LYS A 113 17.78 -3.21 -12.29
N GLU A 114 16.99 -3.35 -13.35
CA GLU A 114 16.38 -2.24 -14.08
C GLU A 114 15.18 -1.61 -13.37
N SER A 115 14.48 -2.34 -12.48
CA SER A 115 13.35 -1.81 -11.73
C SER A 115 13.74 -1.19 -10.39
N VAL A 116 14.91 -1.54 -9.81
CA VAL A 116 15.41 -0.90 -8.56
C VAL A 116 15.39 0.65 -8.63
N PRO A 117 15.86 1.31 -9.71
CA PRO A 117 15.79 2.77 -9.82
C PRO A 117 14.38 3.35 -9.70
N ASN A 118 13.33 2.63 -10.14
CA ASN A 118 11.94 3.09 -9.99
C ASN A 118 11.59 3.27 -8.50
N HIS A 119 11.94 2.33 -7.63
CA HIS A 119 11.66 2.47 -6.20
C HIS A 119 12.52 3.56 -5.53
N ILE A 120 13.83 3.55 -5.79
CA ILE A 120 14.77 4.40 -5.05
C ILE A 120 14.72 5.86 -5.52
N ASN A 121 14.74 6.09 -6.84
CA ASN A 121 14.75 7.45 -7.37
C ASN A 121 13.41 8.15 -7.15
N SER A 122 12.28 7.43 -7.21
CA SER A 122 10.96 8.04 -7.03
C SER A 122 10.76 8.54 -5.60
N ALA A 123 11.13 7.76 -4.59
CA ALA A 123 11.10 8.20 -3.19
C ALA A 123 11.98 9.44 -2.96
N ARG A 124 13.19 9.46 -3.53
CA ARG A 124 14.09 10.62 -3.48
C ARG A 124 13.50 11.84 -4.20
N ASN A 125 12.93 11.64 -5.39
CA ASN A 125 12.39 12.71 -6.21
C ASN A 125 11.15 13.36 -5.59
N ALA A 126 10.37 12.62 -4.78
CA ALA A 126 9.28 13.18 -3.99
C ALA A 126 9.80 14.27 -3.02
N LEU A 127 10.86 13.96 -2.25
CA LEU A 127 11.52 14.93 -1.36
C LEU A 127 12.10 16.12 -2.12
N LEU A 128 12.75 15.86 -3.25
CA LEU A 128 13.36 16.92 -4.07
C LEU A 128 12.31 17.84 -4.71
N SER A 129 11.13 17.32 -5.06
CA SER A 129 10.04 18.14 -5.61
C SER A 129 9.53 19.14 -4.56
N TYR A 130 9.33 18.68 -3.32
CA TYR A 130 9.02 19.59 -2.20
C TYR A 130 10.11 20.64 -1.97
N ILE A 131 11.39 20.25 -1.99
CA ILE A 131 12.51 21.19 -1.82
C ILE A 131 12.51 22.25 -2.93
N HIS A 132 12.19 21.84 -4.17
CA HIS A 132 12.13 22.77 -5.29
C HIS A 132 10.98 23.75 -5.16
N GLU A 133 9.77 23.28 -4.85
CA GLU A 133 8.57 24.11 -4.76
C GLU A 133 8.63 25.09 -3.57
N THR A 134 9.06 24.62 -2.41
CA THR A 134 9.04 25.42 -1.16
C THR A 134 10.35 26.14 -0.87
N GLY A 135 11.44 25.72 -1.50
CA GLY A 135 12.80 26.16 -1.13
C GLY A 135 13.27 25.67 0.24
N ASN A 136 12.47 24.86 0.95
CA ASN A 136 12.78 24.35 2.28
C ASN A 136 13.47 22.98 2.18
N ALA A 137 14.71 22.92 2.65
CA ALA A 137 15.49 21.69 2.76
C ALA A 137 16.01 21.45 4.20
N SER A 138 15.52 22.24 5.16
CA SER A 138 16.06 22.24 6.53
C SER A 138 15.89 20.90 7.25
N PHE A 139 14.86 20.12 6.86
CA PHE A 139 14.61 18.77 7.37
C PHE A 139 15.70 17.75 7.01
N LEU A 140 16.65 18.06 6.12
CA LEU A 140 17.77 17.17 5.80
C LEU A 140 18.93 17.25 6.81
N GLU A 141 18.91 18.26 7.69
CA GLU A 141 19.99 18.52 8.64
C GLU A 141 19.82 17.78 9.97
N GLY A 142 18.58 17.45 10.35
CA GLY A 142 18.30 16.74 11.61
C GLY A 142 18.33 15.22 11.47
N GLY A 143 17.73 14.55 12.45
CA GLY A 143 17.50 13.10 12.42
C GLY A 143 16.39 12.73 11.43
N LEU A 144 16.59 11.63 10.72
CA LEU A 144 15.67 11.07 9.74
C LEU A 144 15.29 9.67 10.20
N ILE A 145 14.00 9.37 10.32
CA ILE A 145 13.54 8.00 10.61
C ILE A 145 12.65 7.48 9.51
N PHE A 146 12.83 6.20 9.17
CA PHE A 146 11.86 5.44 8.40
C PHE A 146 11.37 4.28 9.27
N LEU A 147 10.11 4.36 9.72
CA LEU A 147 9.43 3.29 10.45
C LEU A 147 9.10 2.17 9.45
N SER A 148 10.00 1.18 9.37
CA SER A 148 9.95 0.12 8.39
C SER A 148 9.94 -1.28 9.00
N GLY A 149 9.49 -2.26 8.22
CA GLY A 149 9.74 -3.67 8.52
C GLY A 149 11.23 -4.02 8.54
N SER A 150 11.56 -5.24 8.97
CA SER A 150 12.93 -5.73 9.10
C SER A 150 13.73 -5.61 7.79
N PRO A 151 15.01 -5.16 7.84
CA PRO A 151 15.91 -5.09 6.69
C PRO A 151 16.60 -6.42 6.41
N VAL A 152 16.37 -7.45 7.22
CA VAL A 152 16.92 -8.79 7.01
C VAL A 152 16.39 -9.34 5.68
N LEU A 153 17.32 -9.86 4.88
CA LEU A 153 17.03 -10.50 3.61
C LEU A 153 17.39 -11.97 3.72
N ASP A 154 16.43 -12.82 3.40
CA ASP A 154 16.67 -14.23 3.16
C ASP A 154 17.23 -14.42 1.75
N GLU A 155 17.57 -15.66 1.41
CA GLU A 155 17.93 -16.05 0.06
C GLU A 155 17.04 -17.18 -0.45
N LYS A 156 16.57 -17.08 -1.69
CA LYS A 156 15.89 -18.15 -2.41
C LYS A 156 16.53 -18.32 -3.79
N ALA A 157 17.12 -19.48 -4.03
CA ALA A 157 17.77 -19.82 -5.31
C ALA A 157 18.79 -18.76 -5.79
N GLY A 158 19.59 -18.20 -4.87
CA GLY A 158 20.57 -17.16 -5.20
C GLY A 158 20.01 -15.73 -5.26
N ILE A 159 18.72 -15.53 -4.95
CA ILE A 159 18.03 -14.24 -5.03
C ILE A 159 17.67 -13.75 -3.64
N LYS A 160 18.06 -12.52 -3.31
CA LYS A 160 17.77 -11.89 -2.00
C LYS A 160 16.28 -11.64 -1.86
N THR A 161 15.70 -11.99 -0.73
CA THR A 161 14.24 -12.05 -0.56
C THR A 161 13.84 -11.40 0.77
N GLY A 162 12.95 -10.41 0.74
CA GLY A 162 12.54 -9.70 1.96
C GLY A 162 11.36 -8.77 1.72
N ARG A 163 10.97 -7.97 2.72
CA ARG A 163 9.93 -6.94 2.55
C ARG A 163 10.49 -5.77 1.73
N LEU A 164 9.65 -5.13 0.89
CA LEU A 164 10.09 -3.98 0.08
C LEU A 164 10.76 -2.90 0.93
N SER A 165 10.17 -2.56 2.08
CA SER A 165 10.70 -1.54 3.01
C SER A 165 12.11 -1.89 3.53
N GLY A 166 12.40 -3.18 3.70
CA GLY A 166 13.72 -3.68 4.08
C GLY A 166 14.71 -3.61 2.92
N ILE A 167 14.29 -4.03 1.72
CA ILE A 167 15.10 -3.99 0.50
C ILE A 167 15.56 -2.56 0.19
N VAL A 168 14.66 -1.57 0.23
CA VAL A 168 15.01 -0.17 -0.07
C VAL A 168 15.98 0.43 0.94
N ASN A 169 16.02 -0.07 2.19
CA ASN A 169 16.95 0.39 3.22
C ASN A 169 18.42 0.12 2.82
N HIS A 170 18.69 -0.98 2.11
CA HIS A 170 20.03 -1.29 1.59
C HIS A 170 20.52 -0.31 0.53
N HIS A 171 19.62 0.45 -0.10
CA HIS A 171 19.94 1.43 -1.15
C HIS A 171 20.05 2.87 -0.63
N VAL A 172 19.88 3.09 0.68
CA VAL A 172 20.07 4.42 1.27
C VAL A 172 21.52 4.86 1.11
N PRO A 173 21.79 6.03 0.49
CA PRO A 173 23.15 6.54 0.29
C PRO A 173 23.91 6.73 1.61
N GLN A 174 25.21 6.41 1.63
CA GLN A 174 26.04 6.45 2.83
C GLN A 174 26.05 7.83 3.52
N TYR A 175 26.00 8.93 2.76
CA TYR A 175 25.98 10.28 3.31
C TYR A 175 24.67 10.62 4.05
N LEU A 176 23.58 9.88 3.83
CA LEU A 176 22.32 10.00 4.59
C LEU A 176 22.26 9.05 5.79
N ARG A 177 23.03 7.94 5.75
CA ARG A 177 23.04 6.94 6.83
C ARG A 177 23.49 7.50 8.18
N SER A 178 24.35 8.52 8.21
CA SER A 178 24.86 9.09 9.47
C SER A 178 23.76 9.73 10.34
N ASN A 179 22.64 10.17 9.73
CA ASN A 179 21.53 10.80 10.44
C ASN A 179 20.27 9.91 10.43
N GLN A 180 20.38 8.70 9.87
CA GLN A 180 19.28 7.77 9.76
C GLN A 180 19.10 7.01 11.08
N LYS A 181 17.85 6.91 11.50
CA LYS A 181 17.39 6.11 12.63
C LYS A 181 16.30 5.10 12.17
N PRO A 182 16.09 4.01 12.93
CA PRO A 182 16.96 3.52 14.00
C PRO A 182 18.23 2.82 13.44
N SER A 183 19.10 2.34 14.32
CA SER A 183 20.24 1.49 13.95
C SER A 183 19.81 0.22 13.18
N TYR A 184 20.75 -0.42 12.48
CA TYR A 184 20.48 -1.69 11.79
C TYR A 184 20.03 -2.77 12.77
N GLU A 185 20.69 -2.87 13.94
CA GLU A 185 20.37 -3.82 15.00
C GLU A 185 18.94 -3.65 15.50
N THR A 186 18.53 -2.43 15.84
CA THR A 186 17.14 -2.15 16.22
C THR A 186 16.14 -2.42 15.10
N ASN A 187 16.53 -2.18 13.84
CA ASN A 187 15.67 -2.47 12.71
C ASN A 187 15.43 -3.97 12.50
N CYS A 188 16.34 -4.84 12.94
CA CYS A 188 16.24 -6.30 12.85
C CYS A 188 15.36 -6.93 13.93
N ILE A 189 14.94 -6.20 14.96
CA ILE A 189 14.03 -6.71 15.99
C ILE A 189 12.70 -7.09 15.33
N GLU A 190 12.24 -8.33 15.56
CA GLU A 190 11.00 -8.85 14.98
C GLU A 190 9.77 -8.41 15.76
N ASP A 191 9.82 -8.46 17.09
CA ASP A 191 8.75 -7.97 17.96
C ASP A 191 8.62 -6.46 17.82
N TRP A 192 7.46 -6.01 17.35
CA TRP A 192 7.27 -4.60 17.03
C TRP A 192 7.22 -3.71 18.28
N GLU A 193 6.69 -4.19 19.41
CA GLU A 193 6.67 -3.37 20.63
C GLU A 193 8.07 -3.16 21.17
N GLU A 194 8.85 -4.23 21.32
CA GLU A 194 10.26 -4.16 21.72
C GLU A 194 11.04 -3.26 20.76
N LYS A 195 10.83 -3.45 19.45
CA LYS A 195 11.43 -2.60 18.42
C LYS A 195 11.05 -1.14 18.61
N LEU A 196 9.77 -0.83 18.84
CA LEU A 196 9.29 0.52 19.01
C LEU A 196 9.90 1.19 20.24
N GLU A 197 9.96 0.48 21.37
CA GLU A 197 10.57 1.00 22.60
C GLU A 197 12.07 1.30 22.38
N LYS A 198 12.81 0.43 21.65
CA LYS A 198 14.21 0.68 21.26
C LYS A 198 14.37 1.84 20.28
N ILE A 199 13.46 1.96 19.30
CA ILE A 199 13.42 3.10 18.38
C ILE A 199 13.29 4.40 19.19
N ILE A 200 12.39 4.43 20.19
CA ILE A 200 12.19 5.60 21.04
C ILE A 200 13.46 5.90 21.85
N ASP A 201 14.08 4.90 22.47
CA ASP A 201 15.35 5.06 23.19
C ASP A 201 16.42 5.73 22.30
N GLU A 202 16.53 5.33 21.04
CA GLU A 202 17.49 5.88 20.09
C GLU A 202 17.17 7.28 19.56
N THR A 203 15.90 7.71 19.64
CA THR A 203 15.41 8.89 18.92
C THR A 203 14.94 10.02 19.84
N ILE A 204 14.50 9.73 21.07
CA ILE A 204 13.89 10.69 22.00
C ILE A 204 14.77 11.90 22.34
N HIS A 205 16.10 11.72 22.28
CA HIS A 205 17.09 12.78 22.50
C HIS A 205 17.73 13.30 21.21
N VAL A 206 17.29 12.81 20.06
CA VAL A 206 17.78 13.23 18.75
C VAL A 206 16.89 14.37 18.24
N GLY A 207 17.51 15.38 17.63
CA GLY A 207 16.79 16.44 16.92
C GLY A 207 16.13 15.91 15.64
N MET A 208 15.08 15.09 15.77
CA MET A 208 14.35 14.53 14.64
C MET A 208 13.70 15.64 13.82
N SER A 209 13.77 15.49 12.50
CA SER A 209 13.36 16.52 11.55
C SER A 209 12.46 15.99 10.42
N LEU A 210 12.70 14.75 10.01
CA LEU A 210 11.84 13.99 9.09
C LEU A 210 11.46 12.65 9.70
N ILE A 211 10.17 12.34 9.60
CA ILE A 211 9.62 11.05 10.02
C ILE A 211 8.88 10.46 8.82
N SER A 212 9.21 9.22 8.46
CA SER A 212 8.61 8.49 7.36
C SER A 212 8.01 7.18 7.85
N GLY A 213 6.84 6.81 7.35
CA GLY A 213 6.18 5.55 7.68
C GLY A 213 4.68 5.57 7.37
N ILE A 214 4.01 4.44 7.59
CA ILE A 214 2.56 4.41 7.51
C ILE A 214 1.96 5.19 8.71
N PRO A 215 0.89 5.99 8.51
CA PRO A 215 0.28 6.81 9.57
C PRO A 215 -0.01 6.08 10.89
N PRO A 216 -0.53 4.83 10.93
CA PRO A 216 -0.76 4.12 12.19
C PRO A 216 0.52 3.91 13.01
N TRP A 217 1.61 3.50 12.37
CA TRP A 217 2.89 3.26 13.06
C TRP A 217 3.51 4.56 13.57
N ALA A 218 3.40 5.63 12.79
CA ALA A 218 3.84 6.96 13.21
C ALA A 218 3.03 7.46 14.41
N GLN A 219 1.71 7.27 14.40
CA GLN A 219 0.83 7.62 15.51
C GLN A 219 1.24 6.88 16.79
N MET A 220 1.47 5.58 16.73
CA MET A 220 1.92 4.81 17.90
C MET A 220 3.26 5.25 18.45
N TYR A 221 4.22 5.50 17.55
CA TYR A 221 5.51 6.06 17.93
C TYR A 221 5.36 7.37 18.70
N PHE A 222 4.47 8.25 18.23
CA PHE A 222 4.17 9.50 18.92
C PHE A 222 3.46 9.30 20.25
N ASP A 223 2.43 8.46 20.31
CA ASP A 223 1.68 8.22 21.54
C ASP A 223 2.56 7.61 22.63
N ARG A 224 3.46 6.68 22.27
CA ARG A 224 4.47 6.12 23.20
C ARG A 224 5.47 7.18 23.69
N ILE A 225 5.93 8.09 22.82
CA ILE A 225 6.77 9.23 23.24
C ILE A 225 6.01 10.14 24.22
N GLN A 226 4.74 10.45 23.95
CA GLN A 226 3.93 11.27 24.86
C GLN A 226 3.76 10.57 26.20
N ALA A 227 3.48 9.26 26.21
CA ALA A 227 3.34 8.48 27.44
C ALA A 227 4.62 8.52 28.30
N ARG A 228 5.80 8.44 27.66
CA ARG A 228 7.10 8.49 28.37
C ARG A 228 7.50 9.90 28.83
N THR A 229 7.11 10.95 28.11
CA THR A 229 7.62 12.32 28.35
C THR A 229 6.61 13.29 28.96
N GLY A 230 5.31 13.01 28.83
CA GLY A 230 4.23 13.94 29.13
C GLY A 230 4.15 15.15 28.20
N LYS A 231 4.92 15.20 27.10
CA LYS A 231 5.05 16.35 26.21
C LYS A 231 4.47 16.07 24.82
N LYS A 232 4.03 17.11 24.10
CA LYS A 232 3.65 16.99 22.68
C LYS A 232 4.92 16.79 21.82
N ILE A 233 4.77 16.20 20.64
CA ILE A 233 5.93 15.86 19.79
C ILE A 233 6.69 17.10 19.35
N LYS A 234 6.01 18.22 19.09
CA LYS A 234 6.70 19.49 18.77
C LYS A 234 7.67 19.96 19.86
N ASP A 235 7.47 19.56 21.12
CA ASP A 235 8.30 19.96 22.25
C ASP A 235 9.44 18.96 22.49
N VAL A 236 9.25 17.69 22.10
CA VAL A 236 10.30 16.66 22.10
C VAL A 236 11.21 16.80 20.89
N PHE A 237 10.64 17.04 19.71
CA PHE A 237 11.32 17.24 18.42
C PHE A 237 11.00 18.63 17.83
N PRO A 238 11.63 19.71 18.31
CA PRO A 238 11.38 21.07 17.82
C PRO A 238 11.57 21.23 16.31
N ASN A 239 12.55 20.51 15.75
CA ASN A 239 12.93 20.58 14.33
C ASN A 239 12.08 19.67 13.42
N PHE A 240 11.15 18.91 13.98
CA PHE A 240 10.25 18.06 13.19
C PHE A 240 9.36 18.93 12.31
N SER A 241 9.50 18.76 10.99
CA SER A 241 8.87 19.63 10.00
C SER A 241 8.38 18.90 8.76
N MET A 242 8.76 17.63 8.56
CA MET A 242 8.41 16.87 7.36
C MET A 242 7.92 15.46 7.71
N PHE A 243 6.69 15.13 7.33
CA PHE A 243 6.15 13.77 7.43
C PHE A 243 5.94 13.13 6.05
N VAL A 244 6.62 12.02 5.77
CA VAL A 244 6.46 11.28 4.51
C VAL A 244 5.63 10.03 4.79
N TYR A 245 4.57 9.83 4.02
CA TYR A 245 3.66 8.71 4.24
C TYR A 245 3.22 8.05 2.93
N GLY A 246 2.66 6.86 3.06
CA GLY A 246 2.12 6.08 1.95
C GLY A 246 1.45 4.82 2.47
N GLY A 247 0.92 4.00 1.56
CA GLY A 247 0.36 2.69 1.87
C GLY A 247 -1.08 2.68 2.39
N VAL A 248 -1.60 3.80 2.93
CA VAL A 248 -2.99 3.95 3.38
C VAL A 248 -3.49 5.39 3.17
N ASN A 249 -4.82 5.57 3.17
CA ASN A 249 -5.42 6.90 3.14
C ASN A 249 -5.07 7.68 4.43
N PHE A 250 -4.49 8.87 4.29
CA PHE A 250 -4.06 9.69 5.42
C PHE A 250 -5.18 10.50 6.08
N GLU A 251 -6.24 10.84 5.34
CA GLU A 251 -7.31 11.72 5.84
C GLU A 251 -7.94 11.26 7.17
N PRO A 252 -8.23 9.97 7.39
CA PRO A 252 -8.75 9.49 8.69
C PRO A 252 -7.81 9.74 9.87
N TYR A 253 -6.49 9.77 9.64
CA TYR A 253 -5.47 9.89 10.68
C TYR A 253 -5.02 11.34 10.91
N ARG A 254 -5.19 12.22 9.91
CA ARG A 254 -4.61 13.56 9.85
C ARG A 254 -4.88 14.38 11.11
N ALA A 255 -6.13 14.43 11.56
CA ALA A 255 -6.53 15.23 12.73
C ALA A 255 -5.84 14.75 14.01
N LYS A 256 -5.87 13.44 14.27
CA LYS A 256 -5.24 12.84 15.44
C LYS A 256 -3.73 13.00 15.43
N LEU A 257 -3.10 12.77 14.26
CA LEU A 257 -1.67 12.96 14.08
C LEU A 257 -1.25 14.39 14.42
N PHE A 258 -1.92 15.41 13.88
CA PHE A 258 -1.59 16.80 14.18
C PHE A 258 -1.88 17.21 15.63
N GLU A 259 -2.90 16.64 16.26
CA GLU A 259 -3.18 16.84 17.69
C GLU A 259 -2.07 16.25 18.58
N THR A 260 -1.61 15.03 18.28
CA THR A 260 -0.50 14.39 18.97
C THR A 260 0.80 15.15 18.69
N ILE A 261 1.01 15.63 17.46
CA ILE A 261 2.19 16.42 17.14
C ILE A 261 2.18 17.78 17.85
N GLY A 262 1.00 18.40 18.00
CA GLY A 262 0.82 19.71 18.64
C GLY A 262 1.11 20.90 17.73
N LYS A 263 1.36 20.67 16.44
CA LYS A 263 1.47 21.66 15.37
C LYS A 263 1.15 21.01 14.02
N LYS A 264 0.76 21.84 13.04
CA LYS A 264 0.73 21.40 11.64
C LYS A 264 2.17 21.29 11.13
N ILE A 265 2.41 20.30 10.30
CA ILE A 265 3.68 20.06 9.61
C ILE A 265 3.40 19.77 8.14
N ASP A 266 4.40 20.02 7.31
CA ASP A 266 4.31 19.65 5.90
C ASP A 266 4.39 18.14 5.76
N SER A 267 3.77 17.64 4.69
CA SER A 267 3.69 16.21 4.45
C SER A 267 3.78 15.88 2.97
N ILE A 268 4.37 14.73 2.65
CA ILE A 268 4.51 14.24 1.29
C ILE A 268 3.90 12.85 1.22
N GLU A 269 2.84 12.72 0.43
CA GLU A 269 2.24 11.43 0.12
C GLU A 269 3.05 10.70 -0.97
N THR A 270 3.21 9.40 -0.80
CA THR A 270 3.84 8.49 -1.75
C THR A 270 2.95 7.30 -2.00
N TYR A 271 2.97 6.79 -3.24
CA TYR A 271 2.26 5.58 -3.63
C TYR A 271 3.24 4.49 -4.11
N PRO A 272 3.96 3.85 -3.17
CA PRO A 272 4.76 2.67 -3.45
C PRO A 272 3.92 1.40 -3.39
N ALA A 273 4.24 0.44 -4.26
CA ALA A 273 3.82 -0.95 -4.17
C ALA A 273 5.03 -1.87 -4.38
N SER A 274 4.93 -3.14 -3.97
CA SER A 274 5.99 -4.14 -4.23
C SER A 274 6.22 -4.36 -5.72
N GLU A 275 5.17 -4.12 -6.51
CA GLU A 275 5.13 -4.20 -7.96
C GLU A 275 5.73 -2.98 -8.68
N GLY A 276 5.88 -1.86 -7.97
CA GLY A 276 6.42 -0.63 -8.53
C GLY A 276 6.05 0.61 -7.71
N PHE A 277 6.84 1.67 -7.83
CA PHE A 277 6.53 2.99 -7.32
C PHE A 277 5.70 3.75 -8.36
N ILE A 278 4.44 4.02 -8.03
CA ILE A 278 3.41 4.44 -8.99
C ILE A 278 3.33 5.96 -9.11
N ALA A 279 3.23 6.66 -7.97
CA ALA A 279 3.02 8.11 -7.92
C ALA A 279 3.58 8.73 -6.64
N TYR A 280 3.83 10.04 -6.63
CA TYR A 280 4.10 10.81 -5.41
C TYR A 280 3.52 12.21 -5.48
N GLN A 281 3.36 12.84 -4.32
CA GLN A 281 2.97 14.24 -4.19
C GLN A 281 4.17 15.13 -4.54
N ASP A 282 4.15 15.71 -5.74
CA ASP A 282 5.17 16.64 -6.25
C ASP A 282 4.88 18.10 -5.89
N SER A 283 3.64 18.42 -5.50
CA SER A 283 3.18 19.77 -5.15
C SER A 283 2.39 19.80 -3.84
N GLN A 284 2.60 20.85 -3.05
CA GLN A 284 1.86 21.18 -1.84
C GLN A 284 0.57 21.96 -2.12
N HIS A 285 0.36 22.38 -3.37
CA HIS A 285 -0.78 23.20 -3.79
C HIS A 285 -1.73 22.48 -4.73
N ALA A 286 -1.23 21.53 -5.54
CA ALA A 286 -2.05 20.76 -6.45
C ALA A 286 -2.70 19.55 -5.77
N GLU A 287 -3.93 19.23 -6.17
CA GLU A 287 -4.63 18.02 -5.74
C GLU A 287 -4.05 16.77 -6.43
N GLY A 288 -3.85 15.71 -5.65
CA GLY A 288 -3.46 14.40 -6.15
C GLY A 288 -1.97 14.23 -6.43
N LEU A 289 -1.60 12.97 -6.66
CA LEU A 289 -0.22 12.51 -6.85
C LEU A 289 0.16 12.54 -8.33
N LEU A 290 1.37 13.00 -8.65
CA LEU A 290 1.93 12.92 -9.98
C LEU A 290 2.19 11.45 -10.35
N LEU A 291 1.52 10.96 -11.39
CA LEU A 291 1.70 9.60 -11.91
C LEU A 291 3.03 9.50 -12.70
N LEU A 292 3.86 8.51 -12.38
CA LEU A 292 5.21 8.40 -12.93
C LEU A 292 5.26 7.62 -14.24
N LEU A 293 5.14 8.33 -15.36
CA LEU A 293 4.96 7.74 -16.69
C LEU A 293 6.27 7.41 -17.44
N ASN A 294 7.42 7.62 -16.82
CA ASN A 294 8.74 7.45 -17.46
C ASN A 294 9.71 6.54 -16.67
N THR A 295 9.20 5.76 -15.72
CA THR A 295 10.03 5.02 -14.74
C THR A 295 10.03 3.50 -14.96
N GLY A 296 9.90 3.04 -16.20
CA GLY A 296 9.97 1.62 -16.55
C GLY A 296 8.67 0.83 -16.35
N ILE A 297 7.55 1.52 -16.11
CA ILE A 297 6.20 0.98 -16.03
C ILE A 297 5.35 1.56 -17.16
N PHE A 298 4.76 0.69 -17.97
CA PHE A 298 3.68 1.03 -18.89
C PHE A 298 2.34 0.71 -18.22
N PHE A 299 1.52 1.74 -18.06
CA PHE A 299 0.24 1.68 -17.37
C PHE A 299 -0.90 1.47 -18.35
N GLU A 300 -1.84 0.63 -17.93
CA GLU A 300 -3.15 0.52 -18.54
C GLU A 300 -4.23 0.67 -17.46
N PHE A 301 -5.40 1.12 -17.88
CA PHE A 301 -6.50 1.47 -16.99
C PHE A 301 -7.76 0.75 -17.44
N VAL A 302 -8.41 0.07 -16.50
CA VAL A 302 -9.69 -0.60 -16.75
C VAL A 302 -10.77 0.15 -15.98
N PRO A 303 -11.82 0.69 -16.62
CA PRO A 303 -12.95 1.28 -15.91
C PRO A 303 -13.48 0.30 -14.86
N THR A 304 -13.66 0.75 -13.63
CA THR A 304 -14.01 -0.16 -12.51
C THR A 304 -15.30 -0.95 -12.75
N GLU A 305 -16.26 -0.34 -13.44
CA GLU A 305 -17.53 -0.89 -13.87
C GLU A 305 -17.40 -2.02 -14.90
N GLU A 306 -16.30 -2.05 -15.65
CA GLU A 306 -16.04 -3.08 -16.66
C GLU A 306 -15.12 -4.19 -16.14
N TYR A 307 -14.49 -4.03 -14.98
CA TYR A 307 -13.38 -4.87 -14.54
C TYR A 307 -13.70 -6.38 -14.52
N PHE A 308 -14.94 -6.75 -14.18
CA PHE A 308 -15.38 -8.15 -14.11
C PHE A 308 -16.01 -8.66 -15.41
N ASN A 309 -16.03 -7.86 -16.48
CA ASN A 309 -16.48 -8.30 -17.79
C ASN A 309 -15.49 -9.31 -18.37
N GLU A 310 -15.95 -10.20 -19.25
CA GLU A 310 -15.08 -11.17 -19.91
C GLU A 310 -13.99 -10.50 -20.77
N LYS A 311 -14.30 -9.32 -21.32
CA LYS A 311 -13.42 -8.52 -22.17
C LYS A 311 -13.51 -7.05 -21.75
N PRO A 312 -12.88 -6.67 -20.63
CA PRO A 312 -12.91 -5.29 -20.16
C PRO A 312 -12.12 -4.38 -21.12
N SER A 313 -12.54 -3.12 -21.25
CA SER A 313 -11.73 -2.12 -21.94
C SER A 313 -10.41 -1.91 -21.20
N ARG A 314 -9.31 -1.85 -21.95
CA ARG A 314 -7.96 -1.54 -21.44
C ARG A 314 -7.47 -0.28 -22.10
N LEU A 315 -7.46 0.80 -21.34
CA LEU A 315 -7.17 2.14 -21.81
C LEU A 315 -5.70 2.47 -21.55
N SER A 316 -5.05 3.10 -22.52
CA SER A 316 -3.77 3.78 -22.35
C SER A 316 -3.95 5.11 -21.59
N ILE A 317 -2.84 5.76 -21.25
CA ILE A 317 -2.87 7.04 -20.55
C ILE A 317 -3.60 8.15 -21.32
N GLU A 318 -3.65 8.11 -22.65
CA GLU A 318 -4.30 9.14 -23.46
C GLU A 318 -5.84 9.07 -23.33
N GLU A 319 -6.35 7.85 -23.18
CA GLU A 319 -7.77 7.50 -23.24
C GLU A 319 -8.51 7.69 -21.91
N VAL A 320 -7.79 7.96 -20.81
CA VAL A 320 -8.44 8.14 -19.51
C VAL A 320 -9.20 9.46 -19.40
N GLU A 321 -10.21 9.47 -18.54
CA GLU A 321 -11.06 10.63 -18.26
C GLU A 321 -10.93 11.07 -16.80
N ILE A 322 -11.03 12.37 -16.58
CA ILE A 322 -11.03 12.95 -15.23
C ILE A 322 -12.33 12.54 -14.51
N GLY A 323 -12.22 12.19 -13.24
CA GLY A 323 -13.37 11.85 -12.40
C GLY A 323 -13.86 10.40 -12.50
N LYS A 324 -13.41 9.63 -13.50
CA LYS A 324 -13.70 8.19 -13.60
C LYS A 324 -12.74 7.35 -12.75
N ASN A 325 -13.26 6.26 -12.19
CA ASN A 325 -12.47 5.31 -11.43
C ASN A 325 -11.91 4.22 -12.35
N TYR A 326 -10.66 3.87 -12.14
CA TYR A 326 -9.97 2.85 -12.92
C TYR A 326 -9.23 1.88 -12.01
N ALA A 327 -9.30 0.59 -12.33
CA ALA A 327 -8.33 -0.39 -11.83
C ALA A 327 -7.00 -0.22 -12.58
N VAL A 328 -5.89 -0.27 -11.85
CA VAL A 328 -4.55 -0.09 -12.42
C VAL A 328 -3.97 -1.44 -12.86
N ILE A 329 -3.61 -1.51 -14.14
CA ILE A 329 -2.88 -2.63 -14.73
C ILE A 329 -1.47 -2.15 -15.07
N ILE A 330 -0.46 -2.93 -14.71
CA ILE A 330 0.93 -2.57 -14.95
C ILE A 330 1.64 -3.60 -15.83
N ASN A 331 2.59 -3.07 -16.60
CA ASN A 331 3.53 -3.82 -17.41
C ASN A 331 4.90 -3.20 -17.17
N ASN A 332 5.88 -3.96 -16.70
CA ASN A 332 7.12 -3.33 -16.25
C ASN A 332 8.38 -4.14 -16.53
N ASN A 333 9.51 -3.44 -16.34
CA ASN A 333 10.84 -4.01 -16.44
C ASN A 333 11.23 -4.91 -15.26
N ALA A 334 10.29 -5.21 -14.35
CA ALA A 334 10.43 -6.25 -13.33
C ALA A 334 9.84 -7.60 -13.78
N GLY A 335 9.19 -7.64 -14.94
CA GLY A 335 8.59 -8.85 -15.52
C GLY A 335 7.13 -9.06 -15.14
N LEU A 336 6.43 -8.04 -14.64
CA LEU A 336 4.98 -8.06 -14.48
C LEU A 336 4.34 -7.64 -15.81
N TRP A 337 3.38 -8.44 -16.30
CA TRP A 337 2.76 -8.27 -17.61
C TRP A 337 1.25 -8.47 -17.51
N GLY A 338 0.48 -7.46 -17.94
CA GLY A 338 -0.97 -7.41 -17.77
C GLY A 338 -1.37 -7.49 -16.29
N TYR A 339 -0.49 -7.09 -15.37
CA TYR A 339 -0.66 -7.39 -13.95
C TYR A 339 -1.62 -6.39 -13.30
N SER A 340 -2.74 -6.89 -12.81
CA SER A 340 -3.66 -6.12 -11.97
C SER A 340 -3.08 -6.03 -10.56
N ILE A 341 -2.64 -4.83 -10.17
CA ILE A 341 -2.18 -4.58 -8.79
C ILE A 341 -3.33 -4.60 -7.78
N GLY A 342 -4.57 -4.61 -8.29
CA GLY A 342 -5.78 -4.62 -7.50
C GLY A 342 -6.19 -3.27 -6.96
N ASP A 343 -5.42 -2.21 -7.19
CA ASP A 343 -5.72 -0.84 -6.75
C ASP A 343 -6.65 -0.13 -7.72
N THR A 344 -7.43 0.81 -7.18
CA THR A 344 -8.25 1.73 -7.97
C THR A 344 -7.82 3.16 -7.73
N ILE A 345 -7.84 3.93 -8.81
CA ILE A 345 -7.49 5.34 -8.81
C ILE A 345 -8.55 6.14 -9.54
N LYS A 346 -8.50 7.46 -9.35
CA LYS A 346 -9.26 8.43 -10.13
C LYS A 346 -8.34 9.55 -10.60
N PHE A 347 -8.45 9.94 -11.86
CA PHE A 347 -7.69 11.08 -12.38
C PHE A 347 -8.33 12.40 -11.94
N VAL A 348 -7.50 13.32 -11.45
CA VAL A 348 -7.90 14.68 -11.06
C VAL A 348 -7.27 15.74 -11.98
N SER A 349 -6.24 15.38 -12.74
CA SER A 349 -5.67 16.21 -13.81
C SER A 349 -5.07 15.33 -14.92
N LYS A 350 -5.02 15.86 -16.15
CA LYS A 350 -4.28 15.30 -17.30
C LYS A 350 -3.08 16.16 -17.70
N ASN A 351 -2.88 17.32 -17.07
CA ASN A 351 -1.74 18.22 -17.35
C ASN A 351 -1.18 18.84 -16.06
N PRO A 352 -0.15 18.23 -15.43
CA PRO A 352 0.30 16.86 -15.68
C PRO A 352 -0.75 15.83 -15.21
N TYR A 353 -0.56 14.55 -15.54
CA TYR A 353 -1.45 13.49 -15.08
C TYR A 353 -1.34 13.29 -13.56
N ARG A 354 -2.44 13.56 -12.85
CA ARG A 354 -2.54 13.44 -11.40
C ARG A 354 -3.66 12.50 -11.01
N ILE A 355 -3.40 11.71 -9.98
CA ILE A 355 -4.31 10.68 -9.50
C ILE A 355 -4.59 10.83 -8.01
N VAL A 356 -5.75 10.34 -7.58
CA VAL A 356 -6.03 10.01 -6.18
C VAL A 356 -6.30 8.52 -6.08
N VAL A 357 -5.79 7.88 -5.03
CA VAL A 357 -6.08 6.46 -4.77
C VAL A 357 -7.48 6.36 -4.17
N THR A 358 -8.37 5.64 -4.84
CA THR A 358 -9.79 5.52 -4.44
C THR A 358 -10.07 4.23 -3.69
N GLY A 359 -9.07 3.39 -3.51
CA GLY A 359 -9.15 2.10 -2.86
C GLY A 359 -8.62 1.04 -3.82
N ARG A 360 -9.42 0.02 -4.10
CA ARG A 360 -8.99 -1.19 -4.79
C ARG A 360 -10.22 -1.98 -5.26
N ILE A 361 -10.00 -2.83 -6.25
CA ILE A 361 -11.04 -3.38 -7.11
C ILE A 361 -11.70 -4.64 -6.55
N LYS A 362 -10.96 -5.47 -5.82
CA LYS A 362 -11.52 -6.58 -5.04
C LYS A 362 -11.92 -6.02 -3.66
N HIS A 363 -12.93 -6.58 -2.99
CA HIS A 363 -13.25 -6.17 -1.62
C HIS A 363 -12.11 -6.59 -0.67
N PHE A 364 -11.35 -5.63 -0.13
CA PHE A 364 -10.41 -5.81 0.99
C PHE A 364 -10.38 -4.56 1.90
N ILE A 365 -9.98 -4.75 3.16
CA ILE A 365 -9.74 -3.71 4.17
C ILE A 365 -8.24 -3.44 4.17
N SER A 366 -7.83 -2.20 3.94
CA SER A 366 -6.44 -1.75 4.08
C SER A 366 -6.39 -0.39 4.77
N ALA A 367 -7.30 -0.15 5.72
CA ALA A 367 -7.26 1.07 6.50
C ALA A 367 -5.97 1.16 7.32
N PHE A 368 -5.42 0.02 7.76
CA PHE A 368 -4.23 -0.08 8.59
C PHE A 368 -2.99 -0.61 7.83
N GLY A 369 -3.12 -0.90 6.53
CA GLY A 369 -2.05 -1.47 5.69
C GLY A 369 -2.04 -3.01 5.61
N GLU A 370 -3.08 -3.66 6.12
CA GLU A 370 -3.22 -5.12 6.25
C GLU A 370 -3.63 -5.84 4.96
N HIS A 371 -4.35 -5.14 4.08
CA HIS A 371 -4.87 -5.69 2.84
C HIS A 371 -5.78 -6.94 3.00
N VAL A 372 -6.59 -7.00 4.06
CA VAL A 372 -7.49 -8.12 4.40
C VAL A 372 -8.61 -8.27 3.37
N ILE A 373 -8.66 -9.38 2.62
CA ILE A 373 -9.61 -9.55 1.51
C ILE A 373 -10.91 -10.26 1.90
N GLY A 374 -11.93 -10.16 1.04
CA GLY A 374 -13.26 -10.78 1.22
C GLY A 374 -13.19 -12.29 1.48
N GLU A 375 -12.32 -12.99 0.75
CA GLU A 375 -12.13 -14.42 0.94
C GLU A 375 -11.49 -14.75 2.30
N GLU A 376 -10.56 -13.93 2.80
CA GLU A 376 -9.91 -14.15 4.10
C GLU A 376 -10.93 -14.00 5.23
N VAL A 377 -11.79 -12.98 5.18
CA VAL A 377 -12.85 -12.82 6.19
C VAL A 377 -13.89 -13.94 6.13
N GLU A 378 -14.26 -14.42 4.93
CA GLU A 378 -15.17 -15.56 4.79
C GLU A 378 -14.55 -16.88 5.26
N LYS A 379 -13.27 -17.11 4.96
CA LYS A 379 -12.54 -18.30 5.45
C LYS A 379 -12.31 -18.27 6.95
N ALA A 380 -11.93 -17.12 7.50
CA ALA A 380 -11.78 -16.94 8.94
C ALA A 380 -13.10 -17.29 9.65
N MET A 381 -14.22 -16.71 9.20
CA MET A 381 -15.55 -17.02 9.71
C MET A 381 -15.89 -18.51 9.60
N LYS A 382 -15.64 -19.12 8.44
CA LYS A 382 -15.90 -20.54 8.22
C LYS A 382 -15.09 -21.43 9.17
N PHE A 383 -13.79 -21.18 9.33
CA PHE A 383 -12.93 -21.95 10.23
C PHE A 383 -13.29 -21.75 11.70
N THR A 384 -13.71 -20.54 12.09
CA THR A 384 -14.25 -20.29 13.43
C THR A 384 -15.52 -21.09 13.66
N MET A 385 -16.49 -21.05 12.76
CA MET A 385 -17.75 -21.80 12.90
C MET A 385 -17.54 -23.32 12.98
N GLN A 386 -16.48 -23.87 12.39
CA GLN A 386 -16.13 -25.29 12.55
C GLN A 386 -15.77 -25.66 14.00
N LYS A 387 -15.24 -24.70 14.78
CA LYS A 387 -14.94 -24.89 16.21
C LYS A 387 -16.11 -24.53 17.13
N PHE A 388 -17.11 -23.80 16.61
CA PHE A 388 -18.32 -23.39 17.31
C PHE A 388 -19.55 -23.91 16.54
N PRO A 389 -19.78 -25.24 16.54
CA PRO A 389 -20.81 -25.87 15.70
C PRO A 389 -22.24 -25.48 16.10
N GLU A 390 -22.44 -24.87 17.27
CA GLU A 390 -23.73 -24.29 17.65
C GLU A 390 -24.06 -23.00 16.90
N VAL A 391 -23.06 -22.32 16.34
CA VAL A 391 -23.25 -21.00 15.73
C VAL A 391 -23.86 -21.13 14.34
N GLU A 392 -24.95 -20.41 14.11
CA GLU A 392 -25.54 -20.25 12.79
C GLU A 392 -25.50 -18.77 12.41
N LEU A 393 -24.94 -18.48 11.23
CA LEU A 393 -24.72 -17.13 10.73
C LEU A 393 -25.80 -16.78 9.69
N VAL A 394 -26.45 -15.64 9.83
CA VAL A 394 -27.32 -15.08 8.78
C VAL A 394 -26.47 -14.32 7.78
N GLU A 395 -25.75 -13.31 8.27
CA GLU A 395 -24.92 -12.44 7.43
C GLU A 395 -23.90 -11.66 8.28
N PHE A 396 -22.85 -11.15 7.66
CA PHE A 396 -21.89 -10.26 8.31
C PHE A 396 -21.25 -9.26 7.34
N THR A 397 -20.76 -8.16 7.90
CA THR A 397 -19.88 -7.20 7.23
C THR A 397 -18.77 -6.75 8.18
N VAL A 398 -17.62 -6.35 7.63
CA VAL A 398 -16.45 -5.91 8.40
C VAL A 398 -16.08 -4.49 8.01
N ALA A 399 -15.84 -3.62 9.00
CA ALA A 399 -15.36 -2.26 8.75
C ALA A 399 -14.22 -1.90 9.72
N PRO A 400 -13.24 -1.11 9.27
CA PRO A 400 -12.17 -0.62 10.14
C PRO A 400 -12.71 0.46 11.08
N ASN A 401 -12.38 0.38 12.37
CA ASN A 401 -12.56 1.46 13.33
C ASN A 401 -11.21 2.12 13.61
N VAL A 402 -10.90 3.15 12.81
CA VAL A 402 -9.57 3.79 12.80
C VAL A 402 -9.32 4.68 14.01
N ALA A 403 -10.36 5.33 14.52
CA ALA A 403 -10.29 6.26 15.64
C ALA A 403 -11.49 6.03 16.57
N PRO A 404 -11.51 4.90 17.31
CA PRO A 404 -12.60 4.62 18.24
C PRO A 404 -12.64 5.66 19.35
N ALA A 405 -13.82 5.93 19.90
CA ALA A 405 -13.99 6.86 21.02
C ALA A 405 -13.22 6.43 22.27
N GLU A 406 -13.10 5.11 22.47
CA GLU A 406 -12.30 4.48 23.51
C GLU A 406 -11.59 3.23 22.96
N GLY A 407 -10.38 2.96 23.42
CA GLY A 407 -9.59 1.78 23.04
C GLY A 407 -8.68 1.98 21.83
N MET A 408 -8.05 0.88 21.38
CA MET A 408 -7.19 0.88 20.20
C MET A 408 -7.99 0.67 18.92
N PRO A 409 -7.46 1.12 17.76
CA PRO A 409 -8.09 0.82 16.48
C PRO A 409 -8.29 -0.69 16.29
N HIS A 410 -9.35 -1.08 15.59
CA HIS A 410 -9.71 -2.49 15.40
C HIS A 410 -10.55 -2.71 14.16
N HIS A 411 -10.68 -3.97 13.75
CA HIS A 411 -11.75 -4.40 12.86
C HIS A 411 -13.04 -4.58 13.65
N GLU A 412 -14.13 -3.95 13.21
CA GLU A 412 -15.46 -4.18 13.74
C GLU A 412 -16.23 -5.11 12.80
N TRP A 413 -16.58 -6.27 13.31
CA TRP A 413 -17.39 -7.28 12.64
C TRP A 413 -18.84 -7.10 13.06
N LEU A 414 -19.67 -6.60 12.16
CA LEU A 414 -21.10 -6.52 12.37
C LEU A 414 -21.71 -7.84 11.91
N ILE A 415 -22.27 -8.60 12.86
CA ILE A 415 -22.68 -9.98 12.61
C ILE A 415 -24.15 -10.17 13.00
N GLU A 416 -24.96 -10.66 12.06
CA GLU A 416 -26.31 -11.14 12.34
C GLU A 416 -26.27 -12.66 12.51
N PHE A 417 -26.54 -13.11 13.73
CA PHE A 417 -26.57 -14.52 14.08
C PHE A 417 -28.01 -15.06 14.01
N ALA A 418 -28.18 -16.23 13.40
CA ALA A 418 -29.40 -17.04 13.55
C ALA A 418 -29.36 -17.77 14.90
N ASN A 419 -28.21 -18.33 15.24
CA ASN A 419 -27.91 -18.85 16.57
C ASN A 419 -26.56 -18.29 17.06
N LYS A 420 -26.58 -17.60 18.21
CA LYS A 420 -25.40 -16.91 18.75
C LYS A 420 -24.44 -17.92 19.41
N PRO A 421 -23.13 -17.63 19.42
CA PRO A 421 -22.17 -18.44 20.19
C PRO A 421 -22.52 -18.38 21.68
N SER A 422 -22.40 -19.53 22.34
CA SER A 422 -22.55 -19.64 23.80
C SER A 422 -21.49 -18.82 24.55
N ASN A 423 -20.30 -18.68 23.94
CA ASN A 423 -19.20 -17.86 24.41
C ASN A 423 -18.74 -16.89 23.30
N ILE A 424 -19.29 -15.67 23.30
CA ILE A 424 -18.96 -14.63 22.31
C ILE A 424 -17.48 -14.25 22.33
N GLU A 425 -16.85 -14.21 23.51
CA GLU A 425 -15.42 -13.88 23.64
C GLU A 425 -14.53 -14.99 23.07
N GLY A 426 -14.90 -16.25 23.32
CA GLY A 426 -14.23 -17.39 22.70
C GLY A 426 -14.32 -17.35 21.17
N PHE A 427 -15.52 -17.08 20.65
CA PHE A 427 -15.75 -16.95 19.21
C PHE A 427 -14.95 -15.79 18.61
N ARG A 428 -14.92 -14.63 19.29
CA ARG A 428 -14.15 -13.45 18.91
C ARG A 428 -12.65 -13.73 18.80
N ASN A 429 -12.07 -14.37 19.82
CA ASN A 429 -10.65 -14.70 19.84
C ASN A 429 -10.27 -15.75 18.78
N GLU A 430 -11.13 -16.74 18.55
CA GLU A 430 -10.90 -17.72 17.49
C GLU A 430 -11.00 -17.09 16.10
N LEU A 431 -11.98 -16.21 15.86
CA LEU A 431 -12.11 -15.46 14.61
C LEU A 431 -10.87 -14.60 14.32
N ASP A 432 -10.34 -13.93 15.34
CA ASP A 432 -9.12 -13.14 15.20
C ASP A 432 -7.92 -14.03 14.88
N SER A 433 -7.76 -15.15 15.59
CA SER A 433 -6.69 -16.13 15.34
C SER A 433 -6.71 -16.69 13.91
N GLN A 434 -7.90 -17.04 13.40
CA GLN A 434 -8.04 -17.52 12.02
C GLN A 434 -7.68 -16.43 11.01
N LEU A 435 -8.09 -15.18 11.25
CA LEU A 435 -7.75 -14.08 10.36
C LEU A 435 -6.24 -13.79 10.36
N ARG A 436 -5.58 -13.83 11.52
CA ARG A 436 -4.12 -13.69 11.65
C ARG A 436 -3.35 -14.77 10.89
N GLN A 437 -3.81 -16.03 10.94
CA GLN A 437 -3.19 -17.12 10.18
C GLN A 437 -3.33 -16.94 8.65
N LEU A 438 -4.42 -16.30 8.21
CA LEU A 438 -4.70 -16.07 6.80
C LEU A 438 -4.03 -14.80 6.26
N ASN A 439 -3.79 -13.79 7.10
CA ASN A 439 -3.23 -12.50 6.67
C ASN A 439 -2.07 -12.04 7.58
N VAL A 440 -0.84 -12.15 7.05
CA VAL A 440 0.40 -11.82 7.79
C VAL A 440 0.51 -10.33 8.14
N TYR A 441 -0.01 -9.40 7.34
CA TYR A 441 0.05 -7.98 7.72
C TYR A 441 -0.96 -7.68 8.83
N TYR A 442 -2.15 -8.29 8.82
CA TYR A 442 -3.08 -8.22 9.95
C TYR A 442 -2.44 -8.80 11.22
N ASP A 443 -1.76 -9.94 11.11
CA ASP A 443 -1.00 -10.53 12.22
C ASP A 443 0.13 -9.62 12.72
N ASP A 444 0.90 -8.98 11.83
CA ASP A 444 1.92 -8.01 12.20
C ASP A 444 1.31 -6.82 12.97
N LEU A 445 0.14 -6.33 12.54
CA LEU A 445 -0.55 -5.21 13.19
C LEU A 445 -1.14 -5.59 14.55
N ILE A 446 -1.66 -6.81 14.71
CA ILE A 446 -2.16 -7.30 16.01
C ILE A 446 -0.98 -7.60 16.95
N SER A 447 0.03 -8.33 16.47
CA SER A 447 1.22 -8.67 17.27
C SER A 447 2.02 -7.43 17.66
N GLY A 448 2.05 -6.42 16.78
CA GLY A 448 2.63 -5.12 17.08
C GLY A 448 1.71 -4.18 17.87
N ASN A 449 0.55 -4.64 18.37
CA ASN A 449 -0.40 -3.82 19.12
C ASN A 449 -0.77 -2.50 18.40
N ILE A 450 -0.75 -2.50 17.06
CA ILE A 450 -1.29 -1.43 16.21
C ILE A 450 -2.81 -1.52 16.15
N LEU A 451 -3.30 -2.75 16.10
CA LEU A 451 -4.70 -3.09 16.20
C LEU A 451 -4.95 -3.83 17.51
N SER A 452 -6.08 -3.56 18.16
CA SER A 452 -6.60 -4.53 19.12
C SER A 452 -7.31 -5.65 18.39
N VAL A 453 -7.42 -6.80 19.06
CA VAL A 453 -8.24 -7.94 18.64
C VAL A 453 -9.60 -7.44 18.16
N LEU A 454 -10.10 -8.01 17.05
CA LEU A 454 -11.35 -7.57 16.43
C LEU A 454 -12.51 -7.50 17.43
N LYS A 455 -13.44 -6.58 17.17
CA LYS A 455 -14.69 -6.41 17.93
C LYS A 455 -15.84 -7.05 17.17
N ILE A 456 -16.69 -7.79 17.87
CA ILE A 456 -17.95 -8.29 17.32
C ILE A 456 -19.09 -7.41 17.81
N SER A 457 -19.83 -6.83 16.87
CA SER A 457 -21.07 -6.09 17.11
C SER A 457 -22.22 -6.95 16.59
N SER A 458 -22.95 -7.59 17.51
CA SER A 458 -24.10 -8.43 17.15
C SER A 458 -25.25 -7.55 16.68
N LEU A 459 -25.80 -7.83 15.51
CA LEU A 459 -26.98 -7.15 14.99
C LEU A 459 -28.26 -7.83 15.47
N ARG A 460 -29.34 -7.04 15.54
CA ARG A 460 -30.70 -7.57 15.72
C ARG A 460 -31.16 -8.37 14.52
N LYS A 461 -32.11 -9.28 14.76
CA LYS A 461 -32.74 -10.06 13.69
C LYS A 461 -33.29 -9.13 12.61
N ASN A 462 -33.03 -9.47 11.36
CA ASN A 462 -33.32 -8.69 10.15
C ASN A 462 -32.54 -7.37 10.06
N GLY A 463 -31.43 -7.21 10.78
CA GLY A 463 -30.61 -5.99 10.74
C GLY A 463 -30.10 -5.67 9.34
N PHE A 464 -29.57 -6.65 8.61
CA PHE A 464 -29.13 -6.43 7.24
C PHE A 464 -30.28 -6.14 6.27
N ILE A 465 -31.45 -6.74 6.49
CA ILE A 465 -32.67 -6.52 5.70
C ILE A 465 -33.18 -5.09 5.88
N ASP A 466 -33.27 -4.62 7.14
CA ASP A 466 -33.71 -3.27 7.47
C ASP A 466 -32.73 -2.21 6.93
N TYR A 467 -31.42 -2.49 6.98
CA TYR A 467 -30.41 -1.65 6.35
C TYR A 467 -30.61 -1.59 4.82
N MET A 468 -30.77 -2.72 4.15
CA MET A 468 -30.99 -2.74 2.69
C MET A 468 -32.28 -2.03 2.27
N LYS A 469 -33.32 -2.08 3.13
CA LYS A 469 -34.57 -1.33 2.95
C LYS A 469 -34.35 0.18 3.08
N SER A 470 -33.57 0.64 4.05
CA SER A 470 -33.28 2.07 4.24
C SER A 470 -32.48 2.66 3.08
N GLN A 471 -31.66 1.83 2.41
CA GLN A 471 -30.92 2.22 1.21
C GLN A 471 -31.74 2.14 -0.09
N GLY A 472 -33.03 1.75 -0.02
CA GLY A 472 -33.88 1.57 -1.21
C GLY A 472 -33.44 0.40 -2.11
N LYS A 473 -32.66 -0.55 -1.58
CA LYS A 473 -32.04 -1.66 -2.32
C LYS A 473 -32.70 -3.02 -2.04
N LEU A 474 -33.84 -3.04 -1.36
CA LEU A 474 -34.60 -4.25 -1.06
C LEU A 474 -35.33 -4.76 -2.32
N GLY A 475 -35.03 -5.99 -2.76
CA GLY A 475 -35.71 -6.65 -3.89
C GLY A 475 -34.90 -6.73 -5.21
N GLY A 476 -33.65 -6.24 -5.25
CA GLY A 476 -32.70 -6.48 -6.34
C GLY A 476 -31.60 -7.48 -5.99
N GLN A 477 -30.72 -7.85 -6.93
CA GLN A 477 -29.50 -8.67 -6.67
C GLN A 477 -28.42 -7.96 -5.83
N ASN A 478 -28.77 -6.90 -5.10
CA ASN A 478 -27.84 -6.14 -4.29
C ASN A 478 -27.53 -6.91 -3.00
N LYS A 479 -26.28 -7.32 -2.82
CA LYS A 479 -25.77 -7.91 -1.57
C LYS A 479 -25.05 -6.84 -0.75
N VAL A 480 -25.09 -6.98 0.57
CA VAL A 480 -24.30 -6.14 1.46
C VAL A 480 -22.82 -6.51 1.26
N PRO A 481 -21.92 -5.54 1.02
CA PRO A 481 -20.49 -5.81 0.93
C PRO A 481 -19.99 -6.53 2.18
N ARG A 482 -19.23 -7.61 1.99
CA ARG A 482 -18.62 -8.41 3.08
C ARG A 482 -17.67 -7.59 3.95
N LEU A 483 -17.10 -6.55 3.38
CA LEU A 483 -16.21 -5.64 4.07
C LEU A 483 -16.17 -4.30 3.32
N SER A 484 -15.77 -3.25 4.03
CA SER A 484 -15.54 -1.90 3.48
C SER A 484 -14.24 -1.29 4.01
N ASN A 485 -13.65 -0.37 3.24
CA ASN A 485 -12.54 0.48 3.71
C ASN A 485 -13.02 1.71 4.48
N ASP A 486 -14.32 1.99 4.48
CA ASP A 486 -14.95 3.06 5.24
C ASP A 486 -16.00 2.51 6.21
N ARG A 487 -16.46 3.36 7.11
CA ARG A 487 -17.47 3.00 8.11
C ARG A 487 -18.90 3.31 7.67
N LYS A 488 -19.16 3.71 6.42
CA LYS A 488 -20.51 4.17 6.01
C LYS A 488 -21.58 3.10 6.27
N ILE A 489 -21.27 1.84 5.94
CA ILE A 489 -22.16 0.70 6.19
C ILE A 489 -22.27 0.44 7.70
N ALA A 490 -21.14 0.35 8.39
CA ALA A 490 -21.11 0.08 9.83
C ALA A 490 -21.86 1.13 10.66
N ASP A 491 -21.64 2.41 10.37
CA ASP A 491 -22.26 3.54 11.06
C ASP A 491 -23.75 3.66 10.74
N ALA A 492 -24.18 3.34 9.51
CA ALA A 492 -25.60 3.25 9.18
C ALA A 492 -26.30 2.07 9.88
N MET A 493 -25.55 1.03 10.25
CA MET A 493 -26.05 -0.15 10.95
C MET A 493 -25.89 -0.07 12.48
N GLN A 494 -25.21 0.94 13.02
CA GLN A 494 -25.06 1.16 14.47
C GLN A 494 -26.40 1.10 15.24
N PRO A 495 -27.49 1.74 14.78
CA PRO A 495 -28.79 1.67 15.48
C PRO A 495 -29.42 0.27 15.50
N LEU A 496 -28.85 -0.69 14.77
CA LEU A 496 -29.32 -2.06 14.64
C LEU A 496 -28.49 -3.04 15.47
N ILE A 497 -27.46 -2.57 16.18
CA ILE A 497 -26.66 -3.36 17.11
C ILE A 497 -27.49 -3.67 18.36
N HIS A 498 -27.31 -4.88 18.87
CA HIS A 498 -28.13 -5.47 19.92
C HIS A 498 -27.65 -5.21 21.34
#